data_AF-A0A7L2C003-F1
#
_entry.id   AF-A0A7L2C003-F1
#
_cell.length_a   1.000
_cell.length_b   1.000
_cell.length_c   1.000
_cell.angle_alpha   90.00
_cell.angle_beta   90.00
_cell.angle_gamma   90.00
#
_symmetry.space_group_name_H-M   'P 1'
#
loop_
_entity.id
_entity.type
_entity.pdbx_description
1 polymer ?
#
loop_
_entity_poly.entity_id
_entity_poly.type
_entity_poly.pdbx_seq_one_letter_code
_entity_poly.pdbx_strand_id
1 'polypeptide(L)'
;TCRMDGATPRCVPKAPSCQDLTCPPGSTCQMEKSTPRCVPTPLTCQDLTCPPGATCRMDGATPRCVPKAPSCQDLTCPPGSTCQMEKSTPRCVPTPLTCQDLTCP
;
A
#
# COMPACT_ATOMS: atom_id res chain seq x y z
N THR A 1 30.92 19.51 19.18
CA THR A 1 30.27 19.91 20.45
C THR A 1 31.19 19.58 21.60
N CYS A 2 31.32 20.45 22.60
CA CYS A 2 32.13 20.14 23.79
C CYS A 2 31.34 19.23 24.74
N ARG A 3 31.97 18.16 25.23
CA ARG A 3 31.38 17.23 26.22
C ARG A 3 32.42 16.94 27.31
N MET A 4 31.97 16.80 28.55
CA MET A 4 32.82 16.44 29.68
C MET A 4 32.94 14.92 29.75
N ASP A 5 34.16 14.39 29.61
CA ASP A 5 34.49 13.00 29.93
C ASP A 5 35.22 12.98 31.28
N GLY A 6 34.45 12.81 32.36
CA GLY A 6 34.95 12.97 33.72
C GLY A 6 35.26 14.44 34.04
N ALA A 7 36.53 14.75 34.35
CA ALA A 7 37.00 16.09 34.72
C ALA A 7 37.59 16.90 33.55
N THR A 8 37.72 16.33 32.35
CA THR A 8 38.40 16.97 31.21
C THR A 8 37.41 17.27 30.07
N PRO A 9 37.35 18.51 29.57
CA PRO A 9 36.51 18.85 28.41
C PRO A 9 37.11 18.28 27.12
N ARG A 10 36.30 17.58 26.33
CA ARG A 10 36.68 17.03 25.03
C ARG A 10 35.78 17.57 23.91
N CYS A 11 36.40 17.86 22.77
CA CYS A 11 35.68 18.13 21.53
C CYS A 11 35.17 16.81 20.95
N VAL A 12 33.86 16.61 20.98
CA VAL A 12 33.20 15.48 20.33
C VAL A 12 32.66 15.96 18.99
N PRO A 13 33.03 15.32 17.87
CA PRO A 13 32.44 15.63 16.56
C PRO A 13 30.91 15.54 16.66
N LYS A 14 30.21 16.50 16.07
CA LYS A 14 28.74 16.41 15.94
C LYS A 14 28.45 15.15 15.12
N ALA A 15 27.51 14.32 15.58
CA ALA A 15 27.10 13.15 14.81
C ALA A 15 26.57 13.64 13.44
N PRO A 16 27.02 13.03 12.32
CA PRO A 16 26.55 13.41 11.00
C PRO A 16 25.04 13.15 10.90
N SER A 17 24.34 14.03 10.21
CA SER A 17 22.88 13.95 10.00
C SER A 17 22.52 14.11 8.54
N CYS A 18 21.26 13.87 8.18
CA CYS A 18 20.79 14.10 6.81
C CYS A 18 20.85 15.56 6.34
N GLN A 19 21.05 16.52 7.25
CA GLN A 19 21.32 17.91 6.87
C GLN A 19 22.74 18.11 6.33
N ASP A 20 23.65 17.21 6.69
CA ASP A 20 25.07 17.26 6.33
C ASP A 20 25.38 16.41 5.08
N LEU A 21 24.37 15.73 4.50
CA LEU A 21 24.52 14.78 3.39
C LEU A 21 23.64 15.17 2.19
N THR A 22 24.27 15.44 1.05
CA THR A 22 23.57 15.65 -0.23
C THR A 22 23.48 14.35 -1.00
N CYS A 23 22.26 13.90 -1.31
CA CYS A 23 22.01 12.68 -2.06
C CYS A 23 21.81 12.95 -3.56
N PRO A 24 22.22 12.03 -4.45
CA PRO A 24 21.99 12.16 -5.89
C PRO A 24 20.49 12.08 -6.25
N PRO A 25 20.10 12.52 -7.47
CA PRO A 25 18.72 12.42 -7.94
C PRO A 25 18.18 10.98 -7.84
N GLY A 26 16.91 10.84 -7.45
CA GLY A 26 16.27 9.52 -7.25
C GLY A 26 16.64 8.82 -5.94
N SER A 27 17.32 9.50 -5.03
CA SER A 27 17.59 9.02 -3.68
C SER A 27 17.25 10.05 -2.61
N THR A 28 16.95 9.58 -1.41
CA THR A 28 16.63 10.40 -0.24
C THR A 28 17.52 10.00 0.93
N CYS A 29 17.78 10.93 1.84
CA CYS A 29 18.56 10.61 3.04
C CYS A 29 17.68 9.97 4.11
N GLN A 30 18.12 8.85 4.67
CA GLN A 30 17.55 8.21 5.85
C GLN A 30 18.60 8.01 6.94
N MET A 31 18.18 8.11 8.19
CA MET A 31 19.03 7.80 9.34
C MET A 31 18.95 6.31 9.65
N GLU A 32 20.05 5.58 9.48
CA GLU A 32 20.15 4.16 9.79
C GLU A 32 21.22 3.94 10.87
N LYS A 33 20.81 3.42 12.04
CA LYS A 33 21.72 3.17 13.18
C LYS A 33 22.62 4.38 13.50
N SER A 34 22.01 5.57 13.56
CA SER A 34 22.69 6.85 13.85
C SER A 34 23.67 7.34 12.76
N THR A 35 23.66 6.74 11.58
CA THR A 35 24.45 7.21 10.42
C THR A 35 23.50 7.60 9.28
N PRO A 36 23.65 8.79 8.68
CA PRO A 36 22.88 9.17 7.51
C PRO A 36 23.35 8.38 6.29
N ARG A 37 22.41 7.85 5.52
CA ARG A 37 22.67 7.13 4.26
C ARG A 37 21.69 7.60 3.18
N CYS A 38 22.18 7.68 1.95
CA CYS A 38 21.32 7.86 0.78
C CYS A 38 20.72 6.52 0.40
N VAL A 39 19.40 6.43 0.41
CA VAL A 39 18.64 5.27 -0.03
C VAL A 39 17.82 5.65 -1.26
N PRO A 40 17.53 4.70 -2.17
CA PRO A 40 16.63 4.98 -3.29
C PRO A 40 15.31 5.56 -2.81
N THR A 41 14.81 6.60 -3.49
CA THR A 41 13.51 7.16 -3.16
C THR A 41 12.46 6.06 -3.32
N PRO A 42 11.70 5.73 -2.27
CA PRO A 42 10.70 4.69 -2.36
C PRO A 42 9.64 5.10 -3.38
N LEU A 43 9.43 4.24 -4.37
CA LEU A 43 8.35 4.41 -5.34
C LEU A 43 7.00 4.28 -4.61
N THR A 44 5.99 4.98 -5.11
CA THR A 44 4.62 4.89 -4.62
C THR A 44 3.67 4.51 -5.75
N CYS A 45 2.41 4.22 -5.42
CA CYS A 45 1.38 3.99 -6.44
C CYS A 45 1.08 5.22 -7.31
N GLN A 46 1.54 6.42 -6.93
CA GLN A 46 1.44 7.60 -7.79
C GLN A 46 2.48 7.57 -8.92
N ASP A 47 3.59 6.88 -8.70
CA ASP A 47 4.70 6.75 -9.65
C ASP A 47 4.54 5.55 -10.60
N LEU A 48 3.48 4.73 -10.40
CA LEU A 48 3.31 3.45 -11.07
C LEU A 48 1.98 3.40 -11.85
N THR A 49 2.08 3.34 -13.19
CA THR A 49 0.91 3.13 -14.07
C THR A 49 0.70 1.64 -14.31
N CYS A 50 -0.46 1.11 -13.90
CA CYS A 50 -0.83 -0.29 -14.11
C CYS A 50 -1.57 -0.52 -15.44
N PRO A 51 -1.44 -1.72 -16.03
CA PRO A 51 -2.19 -2.09 -17.23
C PRO A 51 -3.71 -2.20 -16.94
N PRO A 52 -4.55 -2.20 -17.98
CA PRO A 52 -5.98 -2.42 -17.83
C PRO A 52 -6.30 -3.70 -17.06
N GLY A 53 -7.28 -3.65 -16.15
CA GLY A 53 -7.64 -4.80 -15.32
C GLY A 53 -6.71 -5.05 -14.12
N ALA A 54 -5.67 -4.24 -13.92
CA ALA A 54 -4.85 -4.25 -12.72
C ALA A 54 -5.03 -2.94 -11.94
N THR A 55 -4.75 -2.99 -10.64
CA THR A 55 -4.73 -1.83 -9.74
C THR A 55 -3.42 -1.81 -8.96
N CYS A 56 -2.93 -0.61 -8.61
CA CYS A 56 -1.73 -0.51 -7.81
C CYS A 56 -2.04 -0.76 -6.34
N ARG A 57 -1.18 -1.55 -5.69
CA ARG A 57 -1.22 -1.80 -4.25
C ARG A 57 0.18 -1.71 -3.67
N MET A 58 0.29 -1.13 -2.48
CA MET A 58 1.54 -1.15 -1.71
C MET A 58 1.76 -2.53 -1.08
N ASP A 59 2.93 -3.10 -1.33
CA ASP A 59 3.44 -4.32 -0.72
C ASP A 59 4.68 -3.97 0.10
N GLY A 60 4.48 -3.71 1.39
CA GLY A 60 5.50 -3.11 2.25
C GLY A 60 5.90 -1.72 1.75
N ALA A 61 7.18 -1.56 1.38
CA ALA A 61 7.74 -0.30 0.88
C ALA A 61 7.78 -0.21 -0.66
N THR A 62 7.18 -1.16 -1.38
CA THR A 62 7.24 -1.22 -2.84
C THR A 62 5.84 -1.29 -3.45
N PRO A 63 5.52 -0.46 -4.46
CA PRO A 63 4.26 -0.54 -5.18
C PRO A 63 4.28 -1.70 -6.17
N ARG A 64 3.17 -2.42 -6.29
CA ARG A 64 2.99 -3.50 -7.27
C ARG A 64 1.63 -3.38 -7.96
N CYS A 65 1.58 -3.72 -9.24
CA CYS A 65 0.31 -3.95 -9.93
C CYS A 65 -0.22 -5.32 -9.58
N VAL A 66 -1.45 -5.37 -9.07
CA VAL A 66 -2.17 -6.60 -8.78
C VAL A 66 -3.44 -6.67 -9.63
N PRO A 67 -3.91 -7.86 -10.02
CA PRO A 67 -5.19 -8.00 -10.71
C PRO A 67 -6.31 -7.33 -9.91
N LYS A 68 -7.16 -6.55 -10.58
CA LYS A 68 -8.36 -6.00 -9.97
C LYS A 68 -9.25 -7.17 -9.55
N ALA A 69 -9.68 -7.17 -8.29
CA ALA A 69 -10.61 -8.18 -7.82
C ALA A 69 -11.91 -8.09 -8.63
N PRO A 70 -12.45 -9.22 -9.10
CA PRO A 70 -13.74 -9.22 -9.79
C PRO A 70 -14.83 -8.71 -8.84
N SER A 71 -15.81 -8.01 -9.38
CA SER A 71 -16.93 -7.44 -8.63
C SER A 71 -18.26 -7.81 -9.29
N CYS A 72 -19.38 -7.58 -8.59
CA CYS A 72 -20.71 -7.78 -9.18
C CYS A 72 -20.99 -6.89 -10.39
N GLN A 73 -20.22 -5.82 -10.61
CA GLN A 73 -20.31 -5.01 -11.84
C GLN A 73 -19.74 -5.75 -13.06
N ASP A 74 -18.84 -6.71 -12.81
CA ASP A 74 -18.16 -7.49 -13.84
C ASP A 74 -18.90 -8.82 -14.13
N LEU A 75 -20.02 -9.10 -13.44
CA LEU A 75 -20.75 -10.38 -13.50
C LEU A 75 -22.23 -10.17 -13.88
N THR A 76 -22.64 -10.75 -15.00
CA THR A 76 -24.05 -10.82 -15.41
C THR A 76 -24.68 -12.13 -14.93
N CYS A 77 -25.71 -12.04 -14.09
CA CYS A 77 -26.42 -13.20 -13.54
C CYS A 77 -27.67 -13.56 -14.37
N PRO A 78 -28.03 -14.87 -14.48
CA PRO A 78 -29.24 -15.30 -15.17
C PRO A 78 -30.52 -14.87 -14.43
N PRO A 79 -31.69 -14.89 -15.10
CA PRO A 79 -32.98 -14.59 -14.47
C PRO A 79 -33.24 -15.44 -13.22
N GLY A 80 -33.82 -14.84 -12.18
CA GLY A 80 -34.06 -15.52 -10.89
C GLY A 80 -32.82 -15.68 -10.00
N SER A 81 -31.73 -14.98 -10.32
CA SER A 81 -30.54 -14.91 -9.48
C SER A 81 -30.04 -13.47 -9.36
N THR A 82 -29.35 -13.16 -8.26
CA THR A 82 -28.74 -11.87 -7.98
C THR A 82 -27.27 -12.04 -7.66
N CYS A 83 -26.45 -11.04 -7.96
CA CYS A 83 -25.03 -11.08 -7.61
C CYS A 83 -24.82 -10.72 -6.14
N GLN A 84 -24.05 -11.54 -5.43
CA GLN A 84 -23.53 -11.22 -4.10
C GLN A 84 -22.01 -11.38 -4.06
N MET A 85 -21.37 -10.57 -3.22
CA MET A 85 -19.94 -10.67 -2.94
C MET A 85 -19.71 -11.67 -1.80
N GLU A 86 -19.10 -12.83 -2.09
CA GLU A 86 -18.71 -13.82 -1.10
C GLU A 86 -17.19 -13.91 -1.01
N LYS A 87 -16.61 -13.65 0.17
CA LYS A 87 -15.16 -13.79 0.44
C LYS A 87 -14.28 -13.21 -0.69
N SER A 88 -14.64 -12.02 -1.18
CA SER A 88 -13.94 -11.28 -2.24
C SER A 88 -14.16 -11.77 -3.68
N THR A 89 -15.09 -12.69 -3.93
CA THR A 89 -15.46 -13.15 -5.27
C THR A 89 -16.95 -12.92 -5.51
N PRO A 90 -17.36 -12.33 -6.65
CA PRO A 90 -18.76 -12.19 -6.99
C PRO A 90 -19.35 -13.55 -7.38
N ARG A 91 -20.54 -13.87 -6.88
CA ARG A 91 -21.28 -15.09 -7.19
C ARG A 91 -22.74 -14.77 -7.47
N CYS A 92 -23.34 -15.47 -8.43
CA CYS A 92 -24.78 -15.44 -8.63
C CYS A 92 -25.42 -16.40 -7.63
N VAL A 93 -26.32 -15.87 -6.80
CA VAL A 93 -27.11 -16.64 -5.84
C VAL A 93 -28.59 -16.55 -6.20
N PRO A 94 -29.41 -17.57 -5.92
CA PRO A 94 -30.85 -17.50 -6.16
C PRO A 94 -31.45 -16.27 -5.46
N THR A 95 -32.33 -15.54 -6.16
CA THR A 95 -33.10 -14.46 -5.50
C THR A 95 -33.96 -15.10 -4.41
N PRO A 96 -33.92 -14.57 -3.16
CA PRO A 96 -34.77 -15.08 -2.10
C PRO A 96 -36.23 -14.99 -2.52
N LEU A 97 -36.97 -16.10 -2.36
CA LEU A 97 -38.41 -16.06 -2.52
C LEU A 97 -38.99 -15.15 -1.44
N THR A 98 -39.82 -14.22 -1.85
CA THR A 98 -40.59 -13.38 -0.93
C THR A 98 -41.98 -13.96 -0.73
N CYS A 99 -42.69 -13.53 0.32
CA CYS A 99 -44.07 -13.98 0.54
C CYS A 99 -45.02 -13.54 -0.59
N GLN A 100 -44.62 -12.57 -1.43
CA GLN A 100 -45.37 -12.15 -2.61
C GLN A 100 -45.26 -13.16 -3.75
N ASP A 101 -44.19 -13.97 -3.75
CA ASP A 101 -43.94 -15.03 -4.75
C ASP A 101 -44.63 -16.35 -4.38
N LEU A 102 -45.24 -16.44 -3.19
CA LEU A 102 -45.94 -17.63 -2.70
C LEU A 102 -47.45 -17.48 -2.82
N THR A 103 -48.04 -18.17 -3.79
CA THR A 103 -49.50 -18.34 -3.87
C THR A 103 -49.92 -19.52 -3.00
N CYS A 104 -50.62 -19.25 -1.90
CA CYS A 104 -51.24 -20.29 -1.06
C CYS A 104 -52.60 -20.72 -1.65
N PRO A 105 -52.96 -22.02 -1.56
CA PRO A 105 -54.28 -22.54 -1.98
C PRO A 105 -55.42 -22.12 -1.06
#